data_AF-Q5BY21-F1
#
_entry.id   AF-Q5BY21-F1
#
_cell.length_a   1.000
_cell.length_b   1.000
_cell.length_c   1.000
_cell.angle_alpha   90.00
_cell.angle_beta   90.00
_cell.angle_gamma   90.00
#
_symmetry.space_group_name_H-M   'P 1'
#
loop_
_entity.id
_entity.type
_entity.pdbx_description
1 polymer ?
#
loop_
_entity_poly.entity_id
_entity_poly.type
_entity_poly.pdbx_seq_one_letter_code
_entity_poly.pdbx_strand_id
1 'polypeptide(L)'
;LNAFLYRTGEQSKKFMLVLASNQPEQFDWAINDRMDEIVHFTLPGLEERERLVRHYFDFFLLQPSLTKSHRIRLAENINYAVKCAEIAKRTTGLSGREISKIAVGWQVRRSRFRHNFNCIRLFL
;
A
#
# COMPACT_ATOMS: atom_id res chain seq x y z
N LEU A 1 -30.25 -2.35 4.90
CA LEU A 1 -30.19 -0.97 4.35
C LEU A 1 -31.54 -0.23 4.45
N ASN A 2 -32.66 -0.83 3.98
CA ASN A 2 -34.00 -0.20 4.07
C ASN A 2 -34.40 0.27 5.48
N ALA A 3 -34.09 -0.49 6.54
CA ALA A 3 -34.41 -0.07 7.92
C ALA A 3 -33.63 1.17 8.39
N PHE A 4 -32.46 1.45 7.81
CA PHE A 4 -31.67 2.65 8.11
C PHE A 4 -32.18 3.86 7.31
N LEU A 5 -32.60 3.65 6.06
CA LEU A 5 -33.17 4.67 5.18
C LEU A 5 -34.62 5.03 5.51
N TYR A 6 -35.35 4.14 6.19
CA TYR A 6 -36.74 4.41 6.58
C TYR A 6 -36.86 5.55 7.60
N ARG A 7 -35.79 5.84 8.35
CA ARG A 7 -35.77 6.95 9.32
C ARG A 7 -35.45 8.31 8.71
N THR A 8 -35.01 8.38 7.45
CA THR A 8 -34.57 9.65 6.83
C THR A 8 -35.63 10.37 6.01
N GLY A 9 -36.79 9.76 5.74
CA GLY A 9 -37.95 10.41 5.11
C GLY A 9 -37.79 10.88 3.66
N GLU A 10 -36.56 11.13 3.19
CA GLU A 10 -36.20 11.48 1.82
C GLU A 10 -35.01 10.65 1.30
N GLN A 11 -34.98 10.43 -0.01
CA GLN A 11 -33.83 9.84 -0.72
C GLN A 11 -32.64 10.80 -0.66
N SER A 12 -31.81 10.68 0.37
CA SER A 12 -30.62 11.52 0.54
C SER A 12 -29.48 11.07 -0.37
N LYS A 13 -29.02 11.95 -1.26
CA LYS A 13 -27.79 11.76 -2.07
C LYS A 13 -26.50 12.09 -1.29
N LYS A 14 -26.60 12.35 0.02
CA LYS A 14 -25.48 12.85 0.85
C LYS A 14 -24.67 11.77 1.54
N PHE A 15 -24.99 10.49 1.35
CA PHE A 15 -24.25 9.39 1.94
C PHE A 15 -23.86 8.35 0.88
N MET A 16 -22.67 7.79 1.03
CA MET A 16 -22.15 6.70 0.22
C MET A 16 -21.74 5.58 1.18
N LEU A 17 -22.22 4.36 0.92
CA LEU A 17 -21.85 3.18 1.69
C LEU A 17 -20.85 2.36 0.88
N VAL A 18 -19.65 2.16 1.42
CA VAL A 18 -18.62 1.30 0.82
C VAL A 18 -18.48 0.05 1.68
N LEU A 19 -18.66 -1.12 1.08
CA LEU A 19 -18.49 -2.42 1.73
C LEU A 19 -17.22 -3.09 1.19
N ALA A 20 -16.46 -3.76 2.07
CA ALA A 20 -15.28 -4.53 1.69
C ALA A 20 -15.38 -5.93 2.32
N SER A 21 -15.29 -6.97 1.50
CA SER A 21 -15.31 -8.38 1.92
C SER A 21 -14.29 -9.17 1.13
N ASN A 22 -13.66 -10.15 1.79
CA ASN A 22 -12.81 -11.14 1.12
C ASN A 22 -13.63 -12.31 0.54
N GLN A 23 -14.92 -12.39 0.87
CA GLN A 23 -15.86 -13.42 0.43
C GLN A 23 -17.19 -12.73 0.04
N PRO A 24 -17.24 -12.08 -1.14
CA PRO A 24 -18.46 -11.41 -1.60
C PRO A 24 -19.62 -12.40 -1.84
N GLU A 25 -19.31 -13.68 -2.08
CA GLU A 25 -20.31 -14.72 -2.35
C GLU A 25 -21.16 -15.07 -1.11
N GLN A 26 -20.73 -14.67 0.09
CA GLN A 26 -21.47 -14.87 1.33
C GLN A 26 -22.56 -13.82 1.54
N PHE A 27 -22.65 -12.80 0.68
CA PHE A 27 -23.73 -11.83 0.76
C PHE A 27 -25.05 -12.46 0.32
N ASP A 28 -26.10 -12.22 1.12
CA ASP A 28 -27.44 -12.66 0.76
C ASP A 28 -27.97 -11.90 -0.47
N TRP A 29 -29.01 -12.46 -1.09
CA TRP A 29 -29.65 -11.89 -2.27
C TRP A 29 -30.13 -10.44 -2.06
N ALA A 30 -30.56 -10.10 -0.84
CA ALA A 30 -31.12 -8.79 -0.53
C ALA A 30 -30.05 -7.71 -0.41
N ILE A 31 -28.82 -8.07 -0.03
CA ILE A 31 -27.65 -7.18 -0.06
C ILE A 31 -27.19 -7.00 -1.50
N ASN A 32 -27.05 -8.09 -2.25
CA ASN A 32 -26.58 -8.04 -3.64
C ASN A 32 -27.50 -7.22 -4.54
N ASP A 33 -28.82 -7.31 -4.36
CA ASP A 33 -29.83 -6.51 -5.09
C ASP A 33 -29.70 -4.99 -4.84
N ARG A 34 -28.95 -4.57 -3.82
CA ARG A 34 -28.78 -3.14 -3.43
C ARG A 34 -27.36 -2.63 -3.65
N MET A 35 -26.49 -3.43 -4.22
CA MET A 35 -25.13 -3.02 -4.57
C MET A 35 -25.10 -2.62 -6.04
N ASP A 36 -24.96 -1.32 -6.31
CA ASP A 36 -24.93 -0.81 -7.67
C ASP A 36 -23.64 -1.22 -8.42
N GLU A 37 -22.50 -1.20 -7.73
CA GLU A 37 -21.17 -1.46 -8.31
C GLU A 37 -20.36 -2.42 -7.43
N ILE A 38 -19.76 -3.44 -8.06
CA ILE A 38 -18.88 -4.41 -7.39
C ILE A 38 -17.49 -4.36 -8.03
N VAL A 39 -16.51 -3.89 -7.25
CA VAL A 39 -15.11 -3.83 -7.69
C VAL A 39 -14.31 -4.97 -7.08
N HIS A 40 -13.73 -5.80 -7.95
CA HIS A 40 -12.87 -6.90 -7.54
C HIS A 40 -11.41 -6.45 -7.47
N PHE A 41 -10.76 -6.69 -6.32
CA PHE A 41 -9.35 -6.38 -6.12
C PHE A 41 -8.51 -7.65 -6.26
N THR A 42 -7.77 -7.76 -7.36
CA THR A 42 -6.78 -8.81 -7.55
C THR A 42 -5.43 -8.42 -6.94
N LEU A 43 -4.49 -9.38 -6.90
CA LEU A 43 -3.10 -9.08 -6.55
C LEU A 43 -2.50 -8.09 -7.57
N PRO A 44 -1.63 -7.17 -7.13
CA PRO A 44 -1.06 -6.16 -8.01
C PRO A 44 -0.20 -6.81 -9.10
N GLY A 45 -0.38 -6.35 -10.35
CA GLY A 45 0.48 -6.68 -11.47
C GLY A 45 1.87 -6.05 -11.34
N LEU A 46 2.73 -6.24 -12.35
CA LEU A 46 4.11 -5.75 -12.27
C LEU A 46 4.18 -4.21 -12.19
N GLU A 47 3.36 -3.52 -12.97
CA GLU A 47 3.33 -2.05 -12.98
C GLU A 47 2.82 -1.50 -11.65
N GLU A 48 1.74 -2.07 -11.09
CA GLU A 48 1.20 -1.69 -9.80
C GLU A 48 2.22 -1.96 -8.68
N ARG A 49 2.93 -3.09 -8.74
CA ARG A 49 4.01 -3.39 -7.77
C ARG A 49 5.14 -2.37 -7.87
N GLU A 50 5.53 -1.96 -9.07
CA GLU A 50 6.56 -0.92 -9.24
C GLU A 50 6.11 0.42 -8.67
N ARG A 51 4.85 0.82 -8.90
CA ARG A 51 4.25 2.01 -8.32
C ARG A 51 4.20 1.94 -6.79
N LEU A 52 3.78 0.81 -6.22
CA LEU A 52 3.73 0.59 -4.77
C LEU A 52 5.13 0.64 -4.14
N VAL A 53 6.11 -0.04 -4.73
CA VAL A 53 7.50 -0.06 -4.24
C VAL A 53 8.07 1.36 -4.27
N ARG A 54 7.86 2.11 -5.35
CA ARG A 54 8.32 3.51 -5.46
C ARG A 54 7.63 4.40 -4.42
N HIS A 55 6.32 4.25 -4.23
CA HIS A 55 5.57 5.01 -3.23
C HIS A 55 6.08 4.76 -1.81
N TYR A 56 6.27 3.48 -1.43
CA TYR A 56 6.79 3.14 -0.10
C TYR A 56 8.26 3.52 0.07
N PHE A 57 9.05 3.45 -0.98
CA PHE A 57 10.42 3.94 -0.98
C PHE A 57 10.47 5.45 -0.66
N ASP A 58 9.63 6.24 -1.32
CA ASP A 58 9.53 7.67 -1.05
C ASP A 58 9.08 7.92 0.40
N PHE A 59 7.96 7.31 0.80
CA PHE A 59 7.36 7.51 2.11
C PHE A 59 8.27 7.10 3.28
N PHE A 60 8.94 5.95 3.20
CA PHE A 60 9.72 5.41 4.31
C PHE A 60 11.22 5.74 4.25
N LEU A 61 11.78 6.11 3.09
CA LEU A 61 13.22 6.35 2.94
C LEU A 61 13.54 7.77 2.45
N LEU A 62 12.89 8.27 1.40
CA LEU A 62 13.17 9.63 0.88
C LEU A 62 12.68 10.72 1.84
N GLN A 63 11.39 10.75 2.17
CA GLN A 63 10.82 11.80 3.04
C GLN A 63 11.57 11.90 4.40
N PRO A 64 11.89 10.79 5.10
CA PRO A 64 12.63 10.87 6.36
C PRO A 64 14.11 11.26 6.20
N SER A 65 14.68 11.11 4.99
CA SER A 65 16.05 11.57 4.70
C SER A 65 16.13 13.08 4.47
N LEU A 66 15.07 13.70 3.93
CA LEU A 66 14.95 15.13 3.64
C LEU A 66 14.59 15.96 4.88
N THR A 67 13.98 15.33 5.89
CA THR A 67 13.59 16.00 7.13
C THR A 67 14.83 16.36 7.97
N LYS A 68 14.85 17.55 8.61
CA LYS A 68 15.97 18.10 9.42
C LYS A 68 16.54 17.16 10.50
N SER A 69 15.82 16.10 10.88
CA SER A 69 16.31 15.07 11.80
C SER A 69 17.31 14.08 11.16
N HIS A 70 17.52 14.13 9.82
CA HIS A 70 18.48 13.36 9.00
C HIS A 70 18.82 11.98 9.56
N ARG A 71 17.79 11.23 9.96
CA ARG A 71 18.00 9.88 10.50
C ARG A 71 18.41 8.94 9.37
N ILE A 72 18.04 9.20 8.11
CA ILE A 72 18.33 8.34 6.96
C ILE A 72 19.21 9.09 5.97
N ARG A 73 20.33 8.47 5.54
CA ARG A 73 21.15 8.95 4.43
C ARG A 73 21.02 7.98 3.25
N LEU A 74 20.70 8.53 2.09
CA LEU A 74 20.62 7.82 0.83
C LEU A 74 22.02 7.81 0.19
N ALA A 75 22.33 6.76 -0.57
CA ALA A 75 23.58 6.66 -1.29
C ALA A 75 23.44 7.39 -2.63
N GLU A 76 24.28 8.39 -2.86
CA GLU A 76 24.21 9.24 -4.07
C GLU A 76 24.53 8.47 -5.37
N ASN A 77 25.19 7.31 -5.27
CA ASN A 77 25.64 6.52 -6.41
C ASN A 77 24.64 5.43 -6.87
N ILE A 78 23.41 5.41 -6.34
CA ILE A 78 22.43 4.38 -6.65
C ILE A 78 21.31 4.95 -7.53
N ASN A 79 21.05 4.29 -8.66
CA ASN A 79 19.83 4.56 -9.42
C ASN A 79 18.63 3.85 -8.76
N TYR A 80 17.89 4.62 -7.98
CA TYR A 80 16.73 4.17 -7.23
C TYR A 80 15.58 3.68 -8.11
N ALA A 81 15.40 4.26 -9.30
CA ALA A 81 14.35 3.82 -10.22
C ALA A 81 14.59 2.38 -10.69
N VAL A 82 15.84 2.04 -11.05
CA VAL A 82 16.23 0.70 -11.46
C VAL A 82 16.08 -0.30 -10.32
N LYS A 83 16.48 0.06 -9.09
CA LYS A 83 16.30 -0.81 -7.92
C LYS A 83 14.84 -1.06 -7.56
N CYS A 84 13.98 -0.04 -7.63
CA CYS A 84 12.56 -0.22 -7.38
C CYS A 84 11.92 -1.18 -8.41
N ALA A 85 12.32 -1.08 -9.68
CA ALA A 85 11.88 -2.01 -10.72
C ALA A 85 12.37 -3.45 -10.47
N GLU A 86 13.61 -3.61 -10.00
CA GLU A 86 14.14 -4.93 -9.63
C GLU A 86 13.38 -5.55 -8.45
N ILE A 87 13.12 -4.77 -7.39
CA ILE A 87 12.35 -5.20 -6.24
C ILE A 87 10.93 -5.59 -6.66
N ALA A 88 10.29 -4.81 -7.54
CA ALA A 88 8.94 -5.10 -8.05
C ALA A 88 8.85 -6.44 -8.81
N LYS A 89 9.92 -6.85 -9.50
CA LYS A 89 10.01 -8.17 -10.14
C LYS A 89 10.11 -9.29 -9.11
N ARG A 90 10.82 -9.06 -8.00
CA ARG A 90 11.01 -10.03 -6.90
C ARG A 90 9.80 -10.17 -5.98
N THR A 91 8.88 -9.19 -5.93
CA THR A 91 7.68 -9.19 -5.06
C THR A 91 6.44 -9.78 -5.73
N THR A 92 6.62 -10.65 -6.72
CA THR A 92 5.50 -11.30 -7.43
C THR A 92 4.65 -12.14 -6.47
N GLY A 93 3.33 -12.01 -6.55
CA GLY A 93 2.37 -12.73 -5.71
C GLY A 93 2.10 -12.09 -4.34
N LEU A 94 2.77 -10.97 -4.01
CA LEU A 94 2.52 -10.25 -2.76
C LEU A 94 1.37 -9.25 -2.89
N SER A 95 0.58 -9.14 -1.83
CA SER A 95 -0.41 -8.07 -1.64
C SER A 95 0.26 -6.72 -1.35
N GLY A 96 -0.46 -5.62 -1.58
CA GLY A 96 0.03 -4.28 -1.23
C GLY A 96 0.43 -4.15 0.25
N ARG A 97 -0.29 -4.83 1.15
CA ARG A 97 0.03 -4.87 2.58
C ARG A 97 1.36 -5.55 2.86
N GLU A 98 1.66 -6.65 2.18
CA GLU A 98 2.95 -7.36 2.35
C GLU A 98 4.11 -6.53 1.80
N ILE A 99 3.94 -5.89 0.65
CA ILE A 99 4.93 -4.97 0.08
C ILE A 99 5.20 -3.81 1.07
N SER A 100 4.18 -3.25 1.70
CA SER A 100 4.32 -2.22 2.74
C SER A 100 5.13 -2.70 3.95
N LYS A 101 4.91 -3.93 4.42
CA LYS A 101 5.68 -4.52 5.54
C LYS A 101 7.15 -4.66 5.21
N ILE A 102 7.49 -5.07 3.97
CA ILE A 102 8.89 -5.14 3.51
C ILE A 102 9.52 -3.74 3.60
N ALA A 103 8.80 -2.71 3.17
CA ALA A 103 9.30 -1.34 3.18
C ALA A 103 9.52 -0.80 4.60
N VAL A 104 8.64 -1.10 5.55
CA VAL A 104 8.86 -0.77 6.98
C VAL A 104 10.10 -1.49 7.52
N GLY A 105 10.35 -2.73 7.09
CA GLY A 105 11.55 -3.48 7.43
C GLY A 105 12.86 -2.77 7.03
N TRP A 106 12.83 -1.93 5.98
CA TRP A 106 13.98 -1.12 5.58
C TRP A 106 14.39 -0.09 6.64
N GLN A 107 13.46 0.41 7.43
CA GLN A 107 13.78 1.36 8.50
C GLN A 107 14.39 0.66 9.73
N VAL A 108 13.88 -0.53 10.08
CA VAL A 108 14.23 -1.25 11.32
C VAL A 108 15.64 -1.84 11.28
N ARG A 109 16.08 -2.42 10.14
CA ARG A 109 17.44 -2.98 10.04
C ARG A 109 18.55 -1.93 10.21
N ARG A 110 18.23 -0.65 10.01
CA ARG A 110 19.16 0.46 10.18
C ARG A 110 19.49 0.76 11.64
N SER A 111 18.53 0.62 12.57
CA SER A 111 18.78 0.93 13.99
C SER A 111 19.78 -0.02 14.65
N ARG A 112 20.00 -1.21 14.07
CA ARG A 112 20.99 -2.20 14.52
C ARG A 112 22.42 -1.94 14.03
N PHE A 113 22.61 -1.22 12.92
CA PHE A 113 23.94 -0.97 12.34
C PHE A 113 24.29 0.51 12.45
N ARG A 114 25.05 0.85 13.50
CA ARG A 114 25.36 2.22 13.93
C ARG A 114 26.61 2.82 13.27
N HIS A 115 27.20 2.18 12.27
CA HIS A 115 28.39 2.66 11.56
C HIS A 115 28.07 2.87 10.08
N ASN A 116 28.61 3.95 9.50
CA ASN A 116 28.43 4.45 8.14
C ASN A 116 28.22 3.38 7.05
N PHE A 117 26.99 2.90 6.88
CA PHE A 117 26.66 1.95 5.82
C PHE A 117 25.42 2.40 5.07
N ASN A 118 25.57 2.47 3.74
CA ASN A 118 24.53 2.77 2.77
C ASN A 118 23.33 1.84 3.00
N CYS A 119 22.20 2.42 3.42
CA CYS A 119 21.00 1.69 3.83
C CYS A 119 20.61 0.60 2.81
N ILE A 120 20.83 0.87 1.52
CA ILE A 120 20.37 0.01 0.42
C ILE A 120 21.36 -1.06 -0.01
N ARG A 121 22.61 -1.02 0.44
CA ARG A 121 23.53 -2.14 0.19
C ARG A 121 23.15 -3.38 1.02
N LEU A 122 22.21 -3.25 1.97
CA LEU A 122 21.71 -4.31 2.83
C LEU A 122 20.34 -4.89 2.40
N PHE A 123 19.70 -4.33 1.36
CA PHE A 123 18.31 -4.66 1.00
C PHE A 123 18.14 -5.55 -0.24
N LEU A 124 19.23 -5.88 -0.94
CA LEU A 124 19.27 -6.81 -2.08
C LEU A 124 20.38 -7.84 -1.87
#